data_AF-A0A821XT11-F1
#
_entry.id   AF-A0A821XT11-F1
#
_cell.length_a   1.000
_cell.length_b   1.000
_cell.length_c   1.000
_cell.angle_alpha   90.00
_cell.angle_beta   90.00
_cell.angle_gamma   90.00
#
_symmetry.space_group_name_H-M   'P 1'
#
loop_
_entity.id
_entity.type
_entity.pdbx_description
1 polymer ?
#
loop_
_entity_poly.entity_id
_entity_poly.type
_entity_poly.pdbx_seq_one_letter_code
_entity_poly.pdbx_strand_id
1 'polypeptide(L)' 'VLVELLTSPSTQPPSTFGSSMIEPETQTPYSDATRTRSKKRINRVKRPMNAFMVFSQLERRKIVQLAPDMHNAEISKYLG' A
#
# COMPACT_ATOMS: atom_id res chain seq x y z
N VAL A 1 35.02 -40.14 -18.84
CA VAL A 1 34.65 -39.03 -19.75
C VAL A 1 33.26 -38.59 -19.30
N LEU A 2 33.10 -37.80 -18.22
CA LEU A 2 33.25 -36.33 -18.24
C LEU A 2 32.74 -35.84 -19.62
N VAL A 3 31.52 -35.37 -19.85
CA VAL A 3 30.81 -34.27 -19.19
C VAL A 3 29.33 -34.27 -19.67
N GLU A 4 28.49 -35.21 -19.22
CA GLU A 4 27.02 -35.13 -19.47
C GLU A 4 26.26 -34.31 -18.41
N LEU A 5 26.96 -33.40 -17.71
CA LEU A 5 26.42 -32.66 -16.56
C LEU A 5 26.36 -31.14 -16.74
N LEU A 6 26.33 -30.62 -17.98
CA LEU A 6 26.25 -29.17 -18.23
C LEU A 6 25.21 -28.80 -19.29
N THR A 7 23.94 -29.00 -18.97
CA THR A 7 22.85 -28.13 -19.47
C THR A 7 21.67 -28.27 -18.53
N SER A 8 21.75 -27.55 -17.41
CA SER A 8 20.56 -27.18 -16.67
C SER A 8 19.94 -25.99 -17.42
N PRO A 9 18.73 -26.08 -18.00
CA PRO A 9 18.01 -24.88 -18.37
C PRO A 9 17.73 -24.14 -17.06
N SER A 10 18.51 -23.08 -16.83
CA SER A 10 18.31 -22.15 -15.74
C SER A 10 16.94 -21.49 -15.95
N THR A 11 15.89 -22.11 -15.42
CA THR A 11 14.60 -21.46 -15.19
C THR A 11 14.81 -20.45 -14.07
N GLN A 12 15.50 -19.36 -14.38
CA GLN A 12 15.40 -18.15 -13.58
C GLN A 12 13.92 -17.76 -13.62
N PRO A 13 13.24 -17.54 -12.48
CA PRO A 13 11.94 -16.92 -12.52
C PRO A 13 12.11 -15.61 -13.31
N PRO A 14 11.19 -15.27 -14.23
CA PRO A 14 11.32 -14.04 -14.98
C PRO A 14 11.51 -12.89 -13.98
N SER A 15 12.58 -12.13 -14.13
CA SER A 15 12.89 -10.93 -13.33
C SER A 15 11.94 -9.77 -13.64
N THR A 16 10.71 -10.09 -14.06
CA THR A 16 9.68 -9.13 -14.39
C THR A 16 9.23 -8.48 -13.10
N PHE A 17 9.69 -7.24 -12.91
CA PHE A 17 9.33 -6.41 -11.79
C PHE A 17 7.80 -6.28 -11.72
N GLY A 18 7.21 -6.43 -10.53
CA GLY A 18 5.76 -6.51 -10.37
C GLY A 18 5.00 -5.28 -10.89
N SER A 19 5.68 -4.14 -11.04
CA SER A 19 5.06 -2.96 -11.67
C SER A 19 4.92 -3.06 -13.19
N SER A 20 5.66 -3.95 -13.84
CA SER A 20 5.57 -4.20 -15.28
C SER A 20 4.36 -5.06 -15.66
N MET A 21 3.66 -5.66 -14.69
CA MET A 21 2.48 -6.52 -14.91
C MET A 21 1.16 -5.84 -14.54
N ILE A 22 1.13 -4.51 -14.47
CA ILE A 22 -0.04 -3.74 -14.07
C ILE A 22 -0.66 -3.12 -15.30
N GLU A 23 -1.98 -3.16 -15.39
CA GLU A 23 -2.72 -2.45 -16.43
C GLU A 23 -2.47 -0.93 -16.31
N PRO A 24 -2.14 -0.24 -17.41
CA PRO A 24 -1.81 1.19 -17.37
C PRO A 24 -2.96 2.07 -16.87
N GLU A 25 -4.21 1.60 -17.00
CA GLU A 25 -5.43 2.33 -16.62
C GLU A 25 -5.88 2.07 -15.17
N THR A 26 -5.10 1.33 -14.36
CA THR A 26 -5.53 1.09 -12.98
C THR A 26 -5.56 2.39 -12.17
N GLN A 27 -6.63 2.57 -11.38
CA GLN A 27 -6.75 3.68 -10.44
C GLN A 27 -5.76 3.56 -9.26
N THR A 28 -5.15 2.39 -9.04
CA THR A 28 -4.28 2.14 -7.88
C THR A 28 -2.98 1.40 -8.19
N PRO A 29 -2.13 1.94 -9.08
CA PRO A 29 -0.96 1.25 -9.61
C PRO A 29 0.00 0.80 -8.52
N TYR A 30 0.19 1.61 -7.48
CA TYR A 30 1.05 1.23 -6.35
C TYR A 30 0.54 0.01 -5.56
N SER A 31 -0.77 -0.05 -5.29
CA SER A 31 -1.35 -1.12 -4.48
C SER A 31 -1.36 -2.45 -5.22
N ASP A 32 -1.57 -2.38 -6.53
CA ASP A 32 -1.63 -3.53 -7.42
C ASP A 32 -0.22 -4.09 -7.66
N ALA A 33 0.78 -3.22 -7.84
CA ALA A 33 2.21 -3.59 -7.91
C ALA A 33 2.68 -4.37 -6.69
N THR A 34 2.33 -3.85 -5.52
CA THR A 34 2.83 -4.31 -4.23
C THR A 34 1.98 -5.43 -3.64
N ARG A 35 0.86 -5.78 -4.28
CA ARG A 35 -0.14 -6.76 -3.81
C ARG A 35 -0.50 -6.55 -2.34
N THR A 36 -0.55 -5.29 -1.90
CA THR A 36 -0.79 -4.90 -0.51
C THR A 36 -2.24 -5.16 -0.08
N ARG A 37 -3.14 -5.41 -1.03
CA ARG A 37 -4.59 -5.37 -0.80
C ARG A 37 -5.23 -6.58 -0.10
N SER A 38 -4.76 -7.83 -0.17
CA SER A 38 -5.67 -8.90 0.31
C SER A 38 -5.14 -10.17 0.99
N LYS A 39 -4.04 -10.82 0.60
CA LYS A 39 -3.83 -12.21 1.11
C LYS A 39 -2.99 -12.34 2.39
N LYS A 40 -1.95 -11.52 2.59
CA LYS A 40 -1.03 -11.64 3.75
C LYS A 40 -1.52 -10.96 5.05
N ARG A 41 -2.68 -10.29 5.03
CA ARG A 41 -3.16 -9.49 6.17
C ARG A 41 -4.10 -10.23 7.13
N ILE A 42 -4.59 -11.42 6.78
CA ILE A 42 -5.57 -12.17 7.59
C ILE A 42 -4.98 -12.56 8.96
N ASN A 43 -3.68 -12.87 9.01
CA ASN A 43 -3.00 -13.25 10.25
C ASN A 43 -2.21 -12.11 10.92
N ARG A 44 -2.35 -10.86 10.42
CA ARG A 44 -1.62 -9.72 10.99
C ARG A 44 -2.52 -8.95 11.95
N VAL A 45 -2.08 -8.85 13.20
CA VAL A 45 -2.72 -7.99 14.21
C VAL A 45 -2.77 -6.54 13.69
N LYS A 46 -3.98 -5.94 13.72
CA LYS A 46 -4.17 -4.53 13.37
C LYS A 46 -3.47 -3.64 14.40
N ARG A 47 -2.73 -2.63 13.93
CA ARG A 47 -2.12 -1.64 14.82
C ARG A 47 -3.21 -0.72 15.37
N PRO A 48 -3.21 -0.39 16.67
CA PRO A 48 -4.08 0.64 17.20
C PRO A 48 -3.70 2.01 16.61
N MET A 49 -4.63 2.94 16.65
CA MET A 49 -4.36 4.32 16.28
C MET A 49 -3.42 4.96 17.31
N ASN A 50 -2.42 5.71 16.83
CA ASN A 50 -1.57 6.49 17.73
C ASN A 50 -2.38 7.62 18.41
N ALA A 51 -1.80 8.26 19.43
CA ALA A 51 -2.48 9.32 20.19
C ALA A 51 -3.00 10.47 19.31
N PHE A 52 -2.20 10.90 18.33
CA PHE A 52 -2.57 11.95 17.38
C PHE A 52 -3.77 11.57 16.52
N MET A 53 -3.82 10.33 16.05
CA MET A 53 -4.93 9.82 15.22
C MET A 53 -6.24 9.76 16.01
N VAL A 54 -6.17 9.46 17.31
CA VAL A 54 -7.35 9.50 18.21
C VAL A 54 -7.80 10.95 18.46
N PHE A 55 -6.87 11.85 18.77
CA PHE A 55 -7.17 13.27 18.98
C PHE A 55 -7.76 13.94 17.73
N SER A 56 -7.09 13.79 16.60
CA SER A 56 -7.49 14.39 15.32
C SER A 56 -8.87 13.92 14.85
N GLN A 57 -9.33 12.74 15.26
CA GLN A 57 -10.68 12.26 14.95
C GLN A 57 -11.77 13.17 15.52
N LEU A 58 -11.59 13.68 16.74
CA LEU A 58 -12.54 14.60 17.36
C LEU A 58 -12.41 16.01 16.77
N GLU A 59 -11.18 16.51 16.63
CA GLU A 59 -10.96 17.86 16.10
C GLU A 59 -11.43 18.01 14.66
N ARG A 60 -11.14 17.02 13.80
CA ARG A 60 -11.62 17.03 12.42
C ARG A 60 -13.13 17.05 12.34
N ARG A 61 -13.84 16.34 13.23
CA ARG A 61 -15.31 16.39 13.26
C ARG A 61 -15.84 17.77 13.63
N LYS A 62 -15.18 18.50 14.54
CA LYS A 62 -15.55 19.88 14.87
C LYS A 62 -15.32 20.81 13.69
N ILE A 63 -14.20 20.65 13.02
CA ILE A 63 -13.81 21.48 11.89
C ILE A 63 -14.72 21.27 10.69
N VAL A 64 -15.06 20.02 10.34
CA VAL A 64 -15.99 19.71 9.24
C VAL A 64 -17.41 20.24 9.51
N GLN A 65 -17.81 20.36 10.78
CA GLN A 65 -19.09 21.00 11.13
C GLN A 65 -19.09 22.51 10.81
N LEU A 66 -17.94 23.17 10.90
CA LEU A 66 -17.77 24.60 10.61
C LEU A 66 -17.49 24.85 9.11
N ALA A 67 -16.72 23.97 8.48
CA ALA A 67 -16.27 24.07 7.10
C ALA A 67 -16.44 22.69 6.41
N PRO A 68 -17.63 22.38 5.88
CA PRO A 68 -17.93 21.07 5.31
C PRO A 68 -17.10 20.74 4.05
N ASP A 69 -16.62 21.77 3.35
CA ASP A 69 -15.86 21.62 2.11
C ASP A 69 -14.36 21.34 2.34
N MET A 70 -13.87 21.50 3.57
CA MET A 70 -12.44 21.35 3.85
C MET A 70 -12.02 19.88 3.87
N HIS A 71 -10.97 19.55 3.12
CA HIS A 71 -10.52 18.16 3.00
C HIS A 71 -9.74 17.69 4.22
N ASN A 72 -9.89 16.42 4.61
CA ASN A 72 -9.23 15.85 5.80
C ASN A 72 -7.71 15.99 5.79
N ALA A 73 -7.08 15.96 4.60
CA ALA A 73 -5.65 16.18 4.46
C ALA A 73 -5.25 17.61 4.85
N GLU A 74 -6.06 18.61 4.50
CA GLU A 74 -5.83 20.01 4.87
C GLU A 74 -6.03 20.21 6.36
N ILE A 75 -7.11 19.65 6.93
CA ILE A 75 -7.35 19.68 8.37
C ILE A 75 -6.16 19.09 9.14
N SER A 76 -5.60 17.98 8.65
CA SER A 76 -4.47 17.33 9.31
C SER A 76 -3.19 18.17 9.26
N LYS A 77 -2.97 18.95 8.17
CA LYS A 77 -1.86 19.90 8.10
C LYS A 77 -1.93 20.99 9.19
N TYR A 78 -3.14 21.41 9.56
CA TYR A 78 -3.34 22.39 10.63
C TYR A 78 -3.22 21.80 12.03
N LEU A 79 -3.53 20.51 12.21
CA LEU A 79 -3.49 19.83 13.51
C LEU A 79 -2.09 19.36 13.93
N GLY A 80 -1.19 19.07 12.99
CA GLY A 80 0.19 18.62 13.27
C GLY A 80 0.63 17.43 12.41
#